data_AF-A0A5C6Z9J1-F1
#
_entry.id   AF-A0A5C6Z9J1-F1
#
_cell.length_a   1.000
_cell.length_b   1.000
_cell.length_c   1.000
_cell.angle_alpha   90.00
_cell.angle_beta   90.00
_cell.angle_gamma   90.00
#
_symmetry.space_group_name_H-M   'P 1'
#
loop_
_entity.id
_entity.type
_entity.pdbx_description
1 polymer ?
#
loop_
_entity_poly.entity_id
_entity_poly.type
_entity_poly.pdbx_seq_one_letter_code
_entity_poly.pdbx_strand_id
1 'polypeptide(L)'
;MKKIIFLLLAFILTNSISAQILYDNGAIDDPNNFTLDGRNWDHTNLTYFFENGTTDITNNDEHIAVEQAMAIWETSSEITFTEVNNASNADIVIRWATGNHGDGSNFDTTGGVLAHAFFPPPNSGSLAGDMDFW
;
A
#
# COMPACT_ATOMS: atom_id res chain seq x y z
N MET A 1 17.14 -44.85 -30.32
CA MET A 1 18.08 -43.81 -29.85
C MET A 1 17.50 -42.43 -30.14
N LYS A 2 17.73 -41.48 -29.21
CA LYS A 2 17.39 -40.03 -29.21
C LYS A 2 15.92 -39.69 -28.89
N LYS A 3 15.59 -38.69 -28.06
CA LYS A 3 16.08 -38.05 -26.81
C LYS A 3 15.08 -36.89 -26.61
N ILE A 4 14.52 -36.75 -25.41
CA ILE A 4 13.69 -35.61 -24.96
C ILE A 4 14.50 -34.30 -25.05
N ILE A 5 13.86 -33.16 -25.38
CA ILE A 5 14.13 -31.81 -24.85
C ILE A 5 12.93 -30.88 -25.13
N PHE A 6 12.45 -30.24 -24.06
CA PHE A 6 11.49 -29.13 -23.98
C PHE A 6 12.25 -27.79 -24.15
N LEU A 7 11.69 -26.79 -24.85
CA LEU A 7 12.08 -25.37 -24.75
C LEU A 7 10.93 -24.52 -25.33
N LEU A 8 10.06 -23.92 -24.51
CA LEU A 8 10.12 -22.57 -23.89
C LEU A 8 10.09 -21.41 -24.90
N LEU A 9 8.98 -20.66 -24.95
CA LEU A 9 8.98 -19.24 -25.37
C LEU A 9 7.74 -18.50 -24.84
N ALA A 10 8.02 -17.71 -23.80
CA ALA A 10 7.41 -16.43 -23.41
C ALA A 10 5.90 -16.35 -23.16
N PHE A 11 5.52 -16.64 -21.91
CA PHE A 11 4.47 -15.87 -21.24
C PHE A 11 5.06 -14.51 -20.86
N ILE A 12 4.65 -13.44 -21.54
CA ILE A 12 4.77 -12.09 -21.00
C ILE A 12 3.59 -11.92 -20.04
N LEU A 13 3.80 -12.32 -18.79
CA LEU A 13 2.95 -11.90 -17.68
C LEU A 13 3.19 -10.41 -17.49
N THR A 14 2.16 -9.60 -17.72
CA THR A 14 2.14 -8.23 -17.23
C THR A 14 2.08 -8.31 -15.70
N ASN A 15 3.24 -8.21 -15.05
CA ASN A 15 3.33 -7.95 -13.61
C ASN A 15 2.87 -6.49 -13.37
N SER A 16 1.58 -6.24 -13.54
CA SER A 16 1.00 -4.94 -13.25
C SER A 16 0.96 -4.77 -11.74
N ILE A 17 1.98 -4.09 -11.21
CA ILE A 17 1.96 -3.52 -9.85
C ILE A 17 0.72 -2.63 -9.80
N SER A 18 -0.27 -3.03 -9.01
CA SER A 18 -1.53 -2.28 -8.89
C SER A 18 -1.48 -1.52 -7.56
N ALA A 19 -1.25 -0.21 -7.63
CA ALA A 19 -1.41 0.72 -6.50
C ALA A 19 -2.71 1.49 -6.69
N GLN A 20 -3.40 1.81 -5.59
CA GLN A 20 -4.51 2.75 -5.62
C GLN A 20 -3.94 4.16 -5.43
N ILE A 21 -3.99 4.98 -6.48
CA ILE A 21 -3.54 6.36 -6.47
C ILE A 21 -4.73 7.27 -6.12
N LEU A 22 -4.61 8.04 -5.03
CA LEU A 22 -5.59 9.05 -4.63
C LEU A 22 -5.08 10.44 -5.02
N TYR A 23 -5.78 11.07 -5.95
CA TYR A 23 -5.62 12.49 -6.27
C TYR A 23 -6.47 13.33 -5.31
N ASP A 24 -5.96 14.49 -4.89
CA ASP A 24 -6.76 15.50 -4.17
C ASP A 24 -7.86 16.05 -5.08
N ASN A 25 -9.01 15.36 -5.12
CA ASN A 25 -10.18 15.75 -5.90
C ASN A 25 -11.28 16.37 -5.03
N GLY A 26 -10.96 16.85 -3.82
CA GLY A 26 -11.98 17.28 -2.87
C GLY A 26 -12.79 16.10 -2.32
N ALA A 27 -14.08 16.31 -2.04
CA ALA A 27 -14.93 15.25 -1.49
C ALA A 27 -14.92 14.00 -2.39
N ILE A 28 -15.05 12.81 -1.81
CA ILE A 28 -15.25 11.58 -2.59
C ILE A 28 -16.59 11.73 -3.33
N ASP A 29 -16.53 12.22 -4.57
CA ASP A 29 -17.70 12.56 -5.39
C ASP A 29 -18.52 11.32 -5.79
N ASP A 30 -17.91 10.12 -5.67
CA ASP A 30 -18.58 8.84 -5.79
C ASP A 30 -18.06 7.85 -4.72
N PRO A 31 -18.84 7.54 -3.67
CA PRO A 31 -18.45 6.57 -2.64
C PRO A 31 -18.30 5.14 -3.18
N ASN A 32 -18.68 4.88 -4.45
CA ASN A 32 -18.53 3.59 -5.12
C ASN A 32 -17.34 3.53 -6.07
N ASN A 33 -16.51 4.57 -6.16
CA ASN A 33 -15.31 4.55 -6.98
C ASN A 33 -14.16 3.82 -6.26
N PHE A 34 -14.34 2.52 -6.04
CA PHE A 34 -13.31 1.63 -5.53
C PHE A 34 -13.13 0.46 -6.50
N THR A 35 -11.89 0.00 -6.63
CA THR A 35 -11.60 -1.22 -7.39
C THR A 35 -11.45 -2.37 -6.41
N LEU A 36 -12.33 -3.37 -6.51
CA LEU A 36 -12.11 -4.65 -5.84
C LEU A 36 -11.16 -5.47 -6.68
N ASP A 37 -9.95 -5.66 -6.18
CA ASP A 37 -8.94 -6.53 -6.80
C ASP A 37 -9.19 -8.03 -6.49
N GLY A 38 -10.16 -8.32 -5.61
CA GLY A 38 -10.59 -9.68 -5.25
C GLY A 38 -9.63 -10.43 -4.32
N ARG A 39 -8.55 -9.78 -3.89
CA ARG A 39 -7.55 -10.28 -2.94
C ARG A 39 -7.80 -9.69 -1.55
N ASN A 40 -7.60 -10.51 -0.53
CA ASN A 40 -7.82 -10.16 0.87
C ASN A 40 -6.62 -10.62 1.70
N TRP A 41 -6.45 -9.99 2.87
CA TRP A 41 -5.60 -10.53 3.92
C TRP A 41 -6.08 -11.92 4.33
N ASP A 42 -5.15 -12.83 4.60
CA ASP A 42 -5.43 -14.20 5.07
C ASP A 42 -5.63 -14.29 6.59
N HIS A 43 -5.49 -13.16 7.27
CA HIS A 43 -5.68 -12.97 8.70
C HIS A 43 -6.30 -11.59 8.98
N THR A 44 -6.84 -11.41 10.17
CA THR A 44 -7.58 -10.19 10.54
C THR A 44 -6.78 -9.23 11.42
N ASN A 45 -5.79 -9.71 12.18
CA ASN A 45 -4.91 -8.83 12.95
C ASN A 45 -3.70 -8.42 12.12
N LEU A 46 -3.82 -7.30 11.42
CA LEU A 46 -2.76 -6.75 10.58
C LEU A 46 -1.72 -6.05 11.45
N THR A 47 -0.45 -6.27 11.13
CA THR A 47 0.66 -5.58 11.78
C THR A 47 1.15 -4.42 10.93
N TYR A 48 1.50 -3.29 11.55
CA TYR A 48 2.01 -2.12 10.83
C TYR A 48 3.26 -1.54 11.48
N PHE A 49 4.05 -0.82 10.69
CA PHE A 49 5.26 -0.14 11.14
C PHE A 49 5.43 1.21 10.45
N PHE A 50 5.62 2.27 11.23
CA PHE A 50 6.03 3.58 10.71
C PHE A 50 7.54 3.58 10.44
N GLU A 51 7.93 3.61 9.17
CA GLU A 51 9.34 3.69 8.77
C GLU A 51 9.95 5.07 9.09
N ASN A 52 9.15 6.13 8.94
CA ASN A 52 9.52 7.50 9.22
C ASN A 52 8.27 8.35 9.58
N GLY A 53 8.42 9.67 9.61
CA GLY A 53 7.35 10.66 9.76
C GLY A 53 7.61 11.87 8.87
N THR A 54 6.80 12.92 9.01
CA THR A 54 7.01 14.20 8.29
C THR A 54 7.36 15.34 9.25
N THR A 55 8.11 16.33 8.76
CA THR A 55 8.37 17.58 9.50
C THR A 55 7.30 18.64 9.29
N ASP A 56 6.36 18.41 8.37
CA ASP A 56 5.30 19.36 8.04
C ASP A 56 4.19 19.38 9.10
N ILE A 57 4.12 18.31 9.90
CA ILE A 57 3.18 18.13 11.00
C ILE A 57 3.98 18.00 12.30
N THR A 58 3.52 18.65 13.35
CA THR A 58 4.22 18.67 14.64
C THR A 58 3.82 17.52 15.54
N ASN A 59 4.68 17.14 16.49
CA ASN A 59 4.37 16.23 17.60
C ASN A 59 3.87 14.82 17.22
N ASN A 60 4.22 14.32 16.03
CA ASN A 60 3.74 13.05 15.49
C ASN A 60 2.21 13.02 15.26
N ASP A 61 1.56 14.18 15.10
CA ASP A 61 0.12 14.23 14.82
C ASP A 61 -0.24 13.48 13.51
N GLU A 62 0.71 13.29 12.60
CA GLU A 62 0.57 12.46 11.40
C GLU A 62 0.42 10.97 11.72
N HIS A 63 1.20 10.44 12.67
CA HIS A 63 1.07 9.04 13.12
C HIS A 63 -0.28 8.85 13.81
N ILE A 64 -0.66 9.79 14.67
CA ILE A 64 -1.95 9.77 15.37
C ILE A 64 -3.12 9.78 14.37
N ALA A 65 -3.02 10.57 13.29
CA ALA A 65 -4.06 10.61 12.26
C ALA A 65 -4.21 9.27 11.54
N VAL A 66 -3.11 8.60 11.21
CA VAL A 66 -3.11 7.26 10.60
C VAL A 66 -3.74 6.23 11.54
N GLU A 67 -3.36 6.23 12.82
CA GLU A 67 -3.92 5.34 13.84
C GLU A 67 -5.43 5.56 14.02
N GLN A 68 -5.88 6.82 14.02
CA GLN A 68 -7.31 7.15 14.06
C GLN A 68 -8.05 6.64 12.83
N ALA A 69 -7.45 6.73 11.64
CA ALA A 69 -8.03 6.19 10.42
C ALA A 69 -8.13 4.65 10.49
N MET A 70 -7.11 3.97 11.01
CA MET A 70 -7.15 2.52 11.26
C MET A 70 -8.24 2.13 12.26
N ALA A 71 -8.40 2.88 13.35
CA ALA A 71 -9.46 2.64 14.34
C ALA A 71 -10.87 2.71 13.73
N ILE A 72 -11.10 3.57 12.73
CA ILE A 72 -12.38 3.60 12.00
C ILE A 72 -12.64 2.26 11.30
N TRP A 73 -11.64 1.66 10.67
CA TRP A 73 -11.76 0.34 10.04
C TRP A 73 -12.05 -0.77 11.04
N GLU A 74 -11.41 -0.74 12.23
CA GLU A 74 -11.67 -1.71 13.29
C GLU A 74 -13.12 -1.66 13.78
N THR A 75 -13.73 -0.48 13.85
CA THR A 75 -15.13 -0.35 14.29
C THR A 75 -16.15 -0.93 13.31
N SER A 76 -15.76 -1.09 12.04
CA SER A 76 -16.66 -1.43 10.94
C SER A 76 -16.34 -2.78 10.29
N SER A 77 -15.35 -3.52 10.79
CA SER A 77 -14.90 -4.80 10.24
C SER A 77 -14.36 -5.73 11.34
N GLU A 78 -13.90 -6.92 10.97
CA GLU A 78 -13.19 -7.83 11.89
C GLU A 78 -11.68 -7.56 11.95
N ILE A 79 -11.18 -6.58 11.19
CA ILE A 79 -9.75 -6.24 11.14
C ILE A 79 -9.34 -5.53 12.43
N THR A 80 -8.16 -5.87 12.95
CA THR A 80 -7.47 -5.14 14.02
C THR A 80 -6.06 -4.78 13.57
N PHE A 81 -5.49 -3.74 14.17
CA PHE A 81 -4.15 -3.26 13.85
C PHE A 81 -3.23 -3.35 15.08
N THR A 82 -2.01 -3.87 14.88
CA THR A 82 -0.98 -3.93 15.91
C THR A 82 0.32 -3.31 15.40
N GLU A 83 0.79 -2.25 16.04
CA GLU A 83 2.10 -1.68 15.73
C GLU A 83 3.22 -2.67 16.11
N VAL A 84 4.21 -2.82 15.24
CA VAL A 84 5.43 -3.61 15.49
C VAL A 84 6.67 -2.73 15.37
N ASN A 85 7.78 -3.16 15.99
CA ASN A 85 8.99 -2.33 16.09
C ASN A 85 9.94 -2.39 14.87
N ASN A 86 9.60 -3.13 13.81
CA ASN A 86 10.43 -3.24 12.61
C ASN A 86 9.61 -3.65 11.38
N ALA A 87 10.07 -3.19 10.20
CA ALA A 87 9.43 -3.48 8.91
C ALA A 87 9.36 -4.97 8.57
N SER A 88 10.35 -5.79 8.97
CA SER A 88 10.37 -7.23 8.63
C SER A 88 9.27 -8.05 9.28
N ASN A 89 8.61 -7.48 10.30
CA ASN A 89 7.51 -8.11 11.02
C ASN A 89 6.16 -7.44 10.74
N ALA A 90 6.10 -6.46 9.82
CA ALA A 90 4.89 -5.72 9.50
C ALA A 90 4.22 -6.27 8.24
N ASP A 91 2.89 -6.29 8.24
CA ASP A 91 2.08 -6.51 7.03
C ASP A 91 1.97 -5.23 6.20
N ILE A 92 2.03 -4.07 6.85
CA ILE A 92 1.92 -2.74 6.24
C ILE A 92 3.09 -1.87 6.71
N VAL A 93 3.98 -1.48 5.79
CA VAL A 93 4.97 -0.42 6.06
C VAL A 93 4.39 0.93 5.66
N ILE A 94 4.51 1.90 6.56
CA ILE A 94 3.96 3.25 6.38
C ILE A 94 5.12 4.24 6.32
N ARG A 95 5.18 5.03 5.25
CA ARG A 95 6.26 6.00 5.07
C ARG A 95 5.81 7.28 4.38
N TRP A 96 6.53 8.36 4.67
CA TRP A 96 6.50 9.64 3.99
C TRP A 96 7.67 9.71 3.02
N ALA A 97 7.39 10.11 1.78
CA ALA A 97 8.35 10.12 0.70
C ALA A 97 8.09 11.27 -0.30
N THR A 98 9.09 11.63 -1.10
CA THR A 98 8.94 12.67 -2.13
C THR A 98 9.49 12.19 -3.46
N GLY A 99 8.91 12.66 -4.56
CA GLY A 99 9.40 12.34 -5.89
C GLY A 99 9.41 10.83 -6.17
N ASN A 100 10.50 10.35 -6.78
CA ASN A 100 10.73 8.93 -6.97
C ASN A 100 11.24 8.29 -5.67
N HIS A 101 10.48 7.33 -5.17
CA HIS A 101 10.74 6.62 -3.91
C HIS A 101 10.85 5.09 -4.10
N GLY A 102 11.16 4.63 -5.32
CA GLY A 102 11.67 3.28 -5.57
C GLY A 102 10.63 2.19 -5.82
N ASP A 103 9.33 2.53 -5.81
CA ASP A 103 8.22 1.60 -5.99
C ASP A 103 7.57 1.68 -7.39
N GLY A 104 7.97 2.66 -8.20
CA GLY A 104 7.46 2.91 -9.55
C GLY A 104 6.26 3.88 -9.61
N SER A 105 5.76 4.35 -8.47
CA SER A 105 4.61 5.24 -8.32
C SER A 105 5.05 6.62 -7.82
N ASN A 106 5.81 7.36 -8.62
CA ASN A 106 6.39 8.63 -8.17
C ASN A 106 5.33 9.66 -7.73
N PHE A 107 5.59 10.38 -6.64
CA PHE A 107 4.88 11.63 -6.35
C PHE A 107 5.36 12.72 -7.29
N ASP A 108 4.44 13.37 -8.00
CA ASP A 108 4.74 14.53 -8.83
C ASP A 108 4.31 15.82 -8.14
N THR A 109 5.14 16.85 -8.24
CA THR A 109 4.84 18.16 -7.62
C THR A 109 3.70 18.91 -8.32
N THR A 110 3.21 18.39 -9.45
CA THR A 110 2.25 19.05 -10.34
C THR A 110 0.91 18.33 -10.40
N GLY A 111 0.84 17.04 -10.05
CA GLY A 111 -0.34 16.19 -10.26
C GLY A 111 -1.22 15.96 -9.05
N GLY A 112 -0.78 16.34 -7.82
CA GLY A 112 -1.68 16.36 -6.65
C GLY A 112 -1.98 14.99 -6.03
N VAL A 113 -1.13 13.99 -6.25
CA VAL A 113 -1.22 12.70 -5.54
C VAL A 113 -0.71 12.89 -4.12
N LEU A 114 -1.59 12.78 -3.12
CA LEU A 114 -1.23 12.99 -1.71
C LEU A 114 -0.68 11.72 -1.04
N ALA A 115 -1.10 10.56 -1.54
CA ALA A 115 -0.72 9.25 -1.03
C ALA A 115 -1.11 8.15 -2.02
N HIS A 116 -0.50 6.98 -1.87
CA HIS A 116 -1.00 5.73 -2.44
C HIS A 116 -0.77 4.55 -1.50
N ALA A 117 -1.49 3.47 -1.76
CA ALA A 117 -1.30 2.20 -1.09
C ALA A 117 -1.36 1.04 -2.09
N PHE A 118 -0.72 -0.07 -1.73
CA PHE A 118 -0.78 -1.30 -2.52
C PHE A 118 -1.84 -2.26 -1.97
N PHE A 119 -2.51 -2.99 -2.86
CA PHE A 119 -3.45 -4.04 -2.42
C PHE A 119 -2.76 -5.12 -1.55
N PRO A 120 -3.55 -5.89 -0.77
CA PRO A 120 -3.03 -6.99 0.03
C PRO A 120 -2.24 -8.03 -0.79
N PRO A 121 -1.41 -8.86 -0.12
CA PRO A 121 -0.71 -9.96 -0.75
C PRO A 121 -1.64 -10.87 -1.57
N PRO A 122 -1.12 -11.50 -2.64
CA PRO A 122 0.25 -11.44 -3.13
C PRO A 122 0.52 -10.27 -4.09
N ASN A 123 -0.32 -9.23 -4.12
CA ASN A 123 -0.13 -8.11 -5.03
C ASN A 123 1.17 -7.35 -4.77
N SER A 124 1.84 -6.83 -5.80
CA SER A 124 3.02 -5.96 -5.66
C SER A 124 4.23 -6.57 -4.90
N GLY A 125 4.26 -7.89 -4.67
CA GLY A 125 5.42 -8.57 -4.09
C GLY A 125 5.71 -8.11 -2.67
N SER A 126 6.92 -7.58 -2.44
CA SER A 126 7.35 -7.08 -1.12
C SER A 126 6.73 -5.74 -0.73
N LEU A 127 6.00 -5.07 -1.64
CA LEU A 127 5.30 -3.81 -1.38
C LEU A 127 3.82 -4.02 -1.04
N ALA A 128 3.36 -5.27 -0.99
CA ALA A 128 1.96 -5.58 -0.71
C ALA A 128 1.51 -4.95 0.61
N GLY A 129 0.41 -4.19 0.59
CA GLY A 129 -0.12 -3.53 1.79
C GLY A 129 0.54 -2.21 2.18
N ASP A 130 1.75 -1.90 1.69
CA ASP A 130 2.47 -0.68 2.05
C ASP A 130 1.68 0.59 1.70
N MET A 131 1.88 1.62 2.52
CA MET A 131 1.26 2.94 2.40
C MET A 131 2.33 4.03 2.30
N ASP A 132 2.22 4.84 1.25
CA ASP A 132 3.11 5.94 0.95
C ASP A 132 2.37 7.26 0.99
N PHE A 133 2.87 8.21 1.76
CA PHE A 133 2.37 9.58 1.88
C PHE A 133 3.38 10.56 1.28
N TRP A 134 2.90 11.60 0.58
CA TRP A 134 3.74 12.71 0.13
C TRP A 134 4.12 13.60 1.33
#